data_AF-A0A830GIU0-F1
#
_entry.id   AF-A0A830GIU0-F1
#
_cell.length_a   1.000
_cell.length_b   1.000
_cell.length_c   1.000
_cell.angle_alpha   90.00
_cell.angle_beta   90.00
_cell.angle_gamma   90.00
#
_symmetry.space_group_name_H-M   'P 1'
#
loop_
_entity.id
_entity.type
_entity.pdbx_description
1 polymer ?
#
loop_
_entity_poly.entity_id
_entity_poly.type
_entity_poly.pdbx_seq_one_letter_code
_entity_poly.pdbx_strand_id
1 'polypeptide(L)'
;MTRPAASRRQFLRTASLAGAVGLAGCGGDGGDGGDGGVTGDEYPTIDEWLTETELGGADDTYDGSFVDQRDSDSVTVDVGAEGNGGAFAYAPSALVVATGTEIRWNWTGEGNPHNVEALPEEQLGESDYEFSSGEAEGGSGVKYTRTLDEAGILLYHCEPHFSLGMKGGIAVE
;
A
#
# COMPACT_ATOMS: atom_id res chain seq x y z
N MET A 1 -30.08 41.79 4.64
CA MET A 1 -30.69 41.38 5.91
C MET A 1 -30.03 40.05 6.31
N THR A 2 -28.90 40.14 7.00
CA THR A 2 -28.72 39.79 8.43
C THR A 2 -28.86 38.29 8.74
N ARG A 3 -27.71 37.62 8.91
CA ARG A 3 -27.57 36.34 9.64
C ARG A 3 -28.06 36.49 11.09
N PRO A 4 -28.40 35.37 11.74
CA PRO A 4 -27.78 35.12 13.03
C PRO A 4 -27.12 33.73 13.09
N ALA A 5 -26.01 33.69 13.83
CA ALA A 5 -25.27 32.51 14.24
C ALA A 5 -25.66 32.09 15.67
N ALA A 6 -25.52 30.80 16.02
CA ALA A 6 -25.16 30.24 17.34
C ALA A 6 -25.25 28.70 17.28
N SER A 7 -24.14 27.96 17.30
CA SER A 7 -23.45 27.43 18.49
C SER A 7 -24.33 26.54 19.39
N ARG A 8 -23.97 25.26 19.50
CA ARG A 8 -24.37 24.36 20.59
C ARG A 8 -23.16 23.60 21.12
N ARG A 9 -22.32 24.30 21.88
CA ARG A 9 -21.46 23.65 22.88
C ARG A 9 -22.27 23.46 24.15
N GLN A 10 -22.55 22.21 24.54
CA GLN A 10 -22.89 21.89 25.92
C GLN A 10 -22.80 20.38 26.19
N PHE A 11 -21.70 19.93 26.78
CA PHE A 11 -21.78 18.98 27.90
C PHE A 11 -20.75 19.37 28.96
N LEU A 12 -21.27 19.83 30.09
CA LEU A 12 -20.58 20.01 31.35
C LEU A 12 -20.49 18.64 32.03
N ARG A 13 -19.35 18.34 32.68
CA ARG A 13 -19.33 18.05 34.12
C ARG A 13 -17.90 17.96 34.66
N THR A 14 -17.62 18.95 35.48
CA THR A 14 -16.64 19.05 36.57
C THR A 14 -16.37 17.76 37.33
N ALA A 15 -15.09 17.50 37.60
CA ALA A 15 -14.62 16.92 38.85
C ALA A 15 -13.33 17.67 39.26
N SER A 16 -13.47 18.57 40.22
CA SER A 16 -12.35 19.19 40.93
C SER A 16 -11.98 18.27 42.09
N LEU A 17 -10.68 18.04 42.33
CA LEU A 17 -10.12 17.86 43.67
C LEU A 17 -8.60 18.05 43.58
N ALA A 18 -8.12 19.17 44.11
CA ALA A 18 -6.71 19.40 44.39
C ALA A 18 -6.35 18.72 45.72
N GLY A 19 -5.35 17.86 45.70
CA GLY A 19 -4.73 17.28 46.89
C GLY A 19 -3.24 17.06 46.62
N ALA A 20 -2.38 17.81 47.30
CA ALA A 20 -0.93 17.67 47.23
C ALA A 20 -0.42 17.00 48.52
N VAL A 21 0.08 15.76 48.43
CA VAL A 21 1.08 15.15 49.33
C VAL A 21 1.88 14.14 48.51
N GLY A 22 3.21 14.30 48.48
CA GLY A 22 4.10 13.50 47.64
C GLY A 22 4.50 12.14 48.23
N LEU A 23 4.80 11.20 47.33
CA LEU A 23 5.73 10.09 47.53
C LEU A 23 6.38 9.77 46.17
N ALA A 24 7.69 9.56 46.19
CA ALA A 24 8.52 9.18 45.05
C ALA A 24 8.08 7.85 44.42
N GLY A 25 8.16 7.76 43.09
CA GLY A 25 7.91 6.51 42.36
C GLY A 25 8.20 6.68 40.88
N CYS A 26 9.22 5.95 40.42
CA CYS A 26 9.73 5.82 39.06
C CYS A 26 8.66 5.43 38.04
N GLY A 27 8.75 5.96 36.82
CA GLY A 27 7.93 5.51 35.69
C GLY A 27 7.86 6.55 34.58
N GLY A 28 9.00 6.87 33.98
CA GLY A 28 8.98 7.42 32.63
C GLY A 28 8.47 6.32 31.71
N ASP A 29 7.24 6.46 31.25
CA ASP A 29 6.65 5.65 30.20
C ASP A 29 6.18 6.69 29.18
N GLY A 30 7.07 7.06 28.26
CA GLY A 30 7.33 6.22 27.12
C GLY A 30 6.50 6.86 26.03
N GLY A 31 7.07 7.89 25.41
CA GLY A 31 6.48 8.47 24.22
C GLY A 31 6.43 7.36 23.19
N ASP A 32 5.26 6.73 23.05
CA ASP A 32 4.94 5.91 21.91
C ASP A 32 4.73 6.90 20.76
N GLY A 33 5.85 7.33 20.18
CA GLY A 33 5.87 7.79 18.81
C GLY A 33 5.55 6.57 17.98
N GLY A 34 4.26 6.25 17.87
CA GLY A 34 3.75 5.29 16.92
C GLY A 34 4.25 5.75 15.56
N ASP A 35 5.19 4.98 15.04
CA ASP A 35 5.69 5.10 13.69
C ASP A 35 4.47 5.18 12.77
N GLY A 36 4.31 6.31 12.07
CA GLY A 36 3.14 6.62 11.25
C GLY A 36 3.10 5.80 9.95
N GLY A 37 3.51 4.54 10.00
CA GLY A 37 3.47 3.61 8.90
C GLY A 37 2.04 3.20 8.59
N VAL A 38 1.81 2.91 7.31
CA VAL A 38 0.51 2.45 6.81
C VAL A 38 0.50 0.93 6.89
N THR A 39 -0.55 0.38 7.50
CA THR A 39 -0.67 -1.04 7.82
C THR A 39 -1.66 -1.74 6.90
N GLY A 40 -1.49 -3.04 6.67
CA GLY A 40 -2.40 -3.84 5.86
C GLY A 40 -3.85 -3.84 6.35
N ASP A 41 -4.07 -3.66 7.64
CA ASP A 41 -5.40 -3.52 8.24
C ASP A 41 -6.18 -2.31 7.68
N GLU A 42 -5.49 -1.29 7.16
CA GLU A 42 -6.12 -0.11 6.53
C GLU A 42 -6.61 -0.40 5.11
N TYR A 43 -6.01 -1.39 4.42
CA TYR A 43 -6.34 -1.79 3.05
C TYR A 43 -6.52 -3.32 2.94
N PRO A 44 -7.57 -3.88 3.56
CA PRO A 44 -7.74 -5.32 3.73
C PRO A 44 -7.79 -6.11 2.42
N THR A 45 -8.33 -5.54 1.33
CA THR A 45 -8.35 -6.19 0.02
C THR A 45 -6.94 -6.38 -0.56
N ILE A 46 -6.03 -5.41 -0.38
CA ILE A 46 -4.65 -5.56 -0.83
C ILE A 46 -3.89 -6.52 0.08
N ASP A 47 -4.11 -6.44 1.40
CA ASP A 47 -3.54 -7.36 2.38
C ASP A 47 -3.92 -8.82 2.08
N GLU A 48 -5.21 -9.08 1.82
CA GLU A 48 -5.71 -10.37 1.39
C GLU A 48 -5.07 -10.80 0.06
N TRP A 49 -5.02 -9.92 -0.93
CA TRP A 49 -4.42 -10.23 -2.24
C TRP A 49 -2.95 -10.69 -2.14
N LEU A 50 -2.15 -10.00 -1.34
CA LEU A 50 -0.72 -10.30 -1.19
C LEU A 50 -0.49 -11.56 -0.36
N THR A 51 -1.41 -11.95 0.51
CA THR A 51 -1.26 -13.09 1.43
C THR A 51 -2.04 -14.35 1.02
N GLU A 52 -3.04 -14.24 0.15
CA GLU A 52 -3.82 -15.37 -0.32
C GLU A 52 -3.00 -16.32 -1.21
N THR A 53 -3.39 -17.59 -1.21
CA THR A 53 -2.65 -18.67 -1.90
C THR A 53 -3.52 -19.51 -2.84
N GLU A 54 -4.78 -19.12 -3.08
CA GLU A 54 -5.72 -19.88 -3.90
C GLU A 54 -5.65 -19.49 -5.38
N LEU A 55 -5.41 -18.21 -5.70
CA LEU A 55 -5.27 -17.71 -7.07
C LEU A 55 -3.81 -17.75 -7.54
N GLY A 56 -2.88 -17.33 -6.67
CA GLY A 56 -1.44 -17.34 -6.89
C GLY A 56 -0.65 -17.78 -5.65
N GLY A 57 0.67 -17.58 -5.65
CA GLY A 57 1.47 -17.69 -4.42
C GLY A 57 1.23 -16.48 -3.51
N ALA A 58 1.52 -16.61 -2.21
CA ALA A 58 1.64 -15.43 -1.35
C ALA A 58 2.96 -14.71 -1.67
N ASP A 59 2.96 -13.37 -1.62
CA ASP A 59 4.17 -12.58 -1.77
C ASP A 59 4.99 -12.64 -0.48
N ASP A 60 6.15 -13.31 -0.51
CA ASP A 60 7.02 -13.46 0.66
C ASP A 60 7.76 -12.16 1.05
N THR A 61 7.71 -11.14 0.19
CA THR A 61 8.32 -9.83 0.44
C THR A 61 7.40 -8.87 1.17
N TYR A 62 6.09 -9.16 1.20
CA TYR A 62 5.10 -8.36 1.92
C TYR A 62 5.09 -8.73 3.41
N ASP A 63 5.25 -7.72 4.27
CA ASP A 63 5.35 -7.87 5.72
C ASP A 63 4.14 -7.34 6.49
N GLY A 64 3.05 -7.01 5.79
CA GLY A 64 1.86 -6.38 6.38
C GLY A 64 1.93 -4.86 6.41
N SER A 65 2.94 -4.23 5.79
CA SER A 65 3.09 -2.77 5.74
C SER A 65 3.09 -2.22 4.31
N PHE A 66 2.69 -0.96 4.20
CA PHE A 66 2.62 -0.22 2.95
C PHE A 66 3.68 0.87 2.94
N VAL A 67 4.30 1.06 1.78
CA VAL A 67 5.16 2.23 1.57
C VAL A 67 4.27 3.43 1.24
N ASP A 68 4.27 4.43 2.12
CA ASP A 68 3.52 5.67 1.91
C ASP A 68 4.24 6.61 0.94
N GLN A 69 3.58 6.92 -0.16
CA GLN A 69 4.04 7.78 -1.24
C GLN A 69 2.97 8.80 -1.66
N ARG A 70 2.04 9.14 -0.77
CA ARG A 70 0.98 10.14 -1.06
C ARG A 70 1.52 11.54 -1.37
N ASP A 71 2.73 11.85 -0.89
CA ASP A 71 3.41 13.13 -1.15
C ASP A 71 4.30 13.13 -2.42
N SER A 72 4.27 12.05 -3.21
CA SER A 72 5.13 11.86 -4.39
C SER A 72 4.35 11.96 -5.71
N ASP A 73 4.82 12.81 -6.63
CA ASP A 73 4.25 12.94 -7.97
C ASP A 73 4.55 11.71 -8.86
N SER A 74 5.62 10.97 -8.56
CA SER A 74 6.00 9.74 -9.27
C SER A 74 6.67 8.75 -8.34
N VAL A 75 6.35 7.46 -8.53
CA VAL A 75 6.89 6.34 -7.76
C VAL A 75 7.40 5.28 -8.72
N THR A 76 8.56 4.69 -8.41
CA THR A 76 9.11 3.57 -9.17
C THR A 76 8.85 2.26 -8.44
N VAL A 77 8.36 1.27 -9.17
CA VAL A 77 8.22 -0.12 -8.72
C VAL A 77 9.21 -0.96 -9.51
N ASP A 78 10.14 -1.61 -8.83
CA ASP A 78 11.06 -2.54 -9.48
C ASP A 78 10.32 -3.83 -9.86
N VAL A 79 10.59 -4.32 -11.06
CA VAL A 79 10.04 -5.55 -11.63
C VAL A 79 11.16 -6.57 -11.74
N GLY A 80 11.03 -7.67 -11.00
CA GLY A 80 12.10 -8.66 -10.83
C GLY A 80 13.02 -8.32 -9.66
N ALA A 81 12.45 -7.84 -8.56
CA ALA A 81 13.17 -7.67 -7.29
C ALA A 81 13.39 -9.03 -6.61
N GLU A 82 14.35 -9.09 -5.68
CA GLU A 82 14.59 -10.28 -4.87
C GLU A 82 13.36 -10.60 -4.01
N GLY A 83 12.90 -11.85 -4.09
CA GLY A 83 11.68 -12.33 -3.44
C GLY A 83 11.12 -13.56 -4.12
N ASN A 84 10.23 -14.27 -3.44
CA ASN A 84 9.49 -15.43 -3.92
C ASN A 84 10.41 -16.54 -4.44
N GLY A 85 11.54 -16.75 -3.73
CA GLY A 85 12.56 -17.74 -4.07
C GLY A 85 13.49 -17.37 -5.25
N GLY A 86 13.48 -16.12 -5.71
CA GLY A 86 14.34 -15.65 -6.79
C GLY A 86 14.24 -14.15 -7.02
N ALA A 87 14.18 -13.74 -8.28
CA ALA A 87 13.92 -12.35 -8.67
C ALA A 87 12.46 -12.25 -9.18
N PHE A 88 11.52 -12.66 -8.34
CA PHE A 88 10.10 -12.85 -8.68
C PHE A 88 9.19 -12.02 -7.79
N ALA A 89 9.61 -10.80 -7.46
CA ALA A 89 8.81 -9.84 -6.70
C ALA A 89 8.73 -8.48 -7.40
N TYR A 90 7.70 -7.72 -7.02
CA TYR A 90 7.68 -6.28 -7.22
C TYR A 90 8.19 -5.59 -5.97
N ALA A 91 8.96 -4.50 -6.12
CA ALA A 91 9.45 -3.74 -4.97
C ALA A 91 9.21 -2.23 -5.13
N PRO A 92 8.47 -1.58 -4.22
CA PRO A 92 7.65 -2.19 -3.17
C PRO A 92 6.46 -2.98 -3.75
N SER A 93 5.97 -3.99 -3.02
CA SER A 93 4.78 -4.76 -3.40
C SER A 93 3.48 -4.12 -2.91
N ALA A 94 3.51 -3.33 -1.84
CA ALA A 94 2.36 -2.59 -1.31
C ALA A 94 2.65 -1.08 -1.22
N LEU A 95 1.79 -0.27 -1.85
CA LEU A 95 1.91 1.18 -1.93
C LEU A 95 0.61 1.88 -1.53
N VAL A 96 0.72 3.06 -0.92
CA VAL A 96 -0.33 4.06 -0.94
C VAL A 96 0.17 5.32 -1.64
N VAL A 97 -0.60 5.84 -2.58
CA VAL A 97 -0.27 7.02 -3.39
C VAL A 97 -1.45 7.97 -3.48
N ALA A 98 -1.18 9.21 -3.88
CA ALA A 98 -2.23 10.16 -4.16
C ALA A 98 -2.80 9.96 -5.57
N THR A 99 -4.05 10.40 -5.79
CA THR A 99 -4.56 10.56 -7.16
C THR A 99 -3.63 11.44 -8.00
N GLY A 100 -3.38 11.05 -9.24
CA GLY A 100 -2.49 11.73 -10.18
C GLY A 100 -1.01 11.31 -10.09
N THR A 101 -0.62 10.43 -9.16
CA THR A 101 0.75 9.90 -9.10
C THR A 101 1.07 9.04 -10.34
N GLU A 102 2.24 9.24 -10.93
CA GLU A 102 2.78 8.39 -12.01
C GLU A 102 3.55 7.19 -11.44
N ILE A 103 3.05 5.99 -11.66
CA ILE A 103 3.75 4.75 -11.35
C ILE A 103 4.63 4.33 -12.54
N ARG A 104 5.89 4.03 -12.25
CA ARG A 104 6.90 3.62 -13.23
C ARG A 104 7.41 2.24 -12.88
N TRP A 105 7.05 1.24 -13.67
CA TRP A 105 7.56 -0.11 -13.51
C TRP A 105 8.92 -0.24 -14.20
N ASN A 106 9.96 -0.48 -13.41
CA ASN A 106 11.36 -0.55 -13.82
C ASN A 106 11.86 -1.99 -13.76
N TRP A 107 12.18 -2.59 -14.90
CA TRP A 107 12.72 -3.93 -14.93
C TRP A 107 14.15 -3.91 -14.40
N THR A 108 14.45 -4.77 -13.44
CA THR A 108 15.79 -4.88 -12.84
C THR A 108 16.78 -5.52 -13.80
N GLY A 109 16.29 -6.33 -14.74
CA GLY A 109 17.10 -7.22 -15.57
C GLY A 109 17.27 -8.62 -15.00
N GLU A 110 16.70 -8.92 -13.83
CA GLU A 110 16.79 -10.22 -13.16
C GLU A 110 15.45 -10.99 -13.23
N GLY A 111 15.49 -12.31 -13.12
CA GLY A 111 14.28 -13.16 -13.04
C GLY A 111 13.41 -13.22 -14.31
N ASN A 112 13.83 -12.59 -15.41
CA ASN A 112 13.07 -12.45 -16.65
C ASN A 112 12.47 -13.78 -17.19
N PRO A 113 11.37 -13.71 -17.96
CA PRO A 113 10.63 -12.50 -18.35
C PRO A 113 9.55 -12.10 -17.34
N HIS A 114 9.21 -10.80 -17.30
CA HIS A 114 8.17 -10.26 -16.41
C HIS A 114 7.19 -9.36 -17.17
N ASN A 115 5.97 -9.24 -16.65
CA ASN A 115 4.98 -8.23 -17.03
C ASN A 115 4.29 -7.64 -15.79
N VAL A 116 3.30 -6.77 -16.02
CA VAL A 116 2.46 -6.11 -15.03
C VAL A 116 1.02 -6.11 -15.53
N GLU A 117 0.21 -6.99 -14.95
CA GLU A 117 -1.17 -7.22 -15.37
C GLU A 117 -2.14 -6.96 -14.22
N ALA A 118 -3.08 -6.06 -14.46
CA ALA A 118 -4.24 -5.84 -13.61
C ALA A 118 -5.46 -6.40 -14.35
N LEU A 119 -5.88 -7.60 -13.96
CA LEU A 119 -6.96 -8.37 -14.57
C LEU A 119 -7.96 -8.74 -13.46
N PRO A 120 -8.95 -7.87 -13.14
CA PRO A 120 -9.84 -8.07 -11.99
C PRO A 120 -10.52 -9.44 -11.96
N GLU A 121 -10.80 -10.03 -13.13
CA GLU A 121 -11.43 -11.35 -13.28
C GLU A 121 -10.54 -12.54 -12.87
N GLU A 122 -9.21 -12.37 -12.85
CA GLU A 122 -8.24 -13.39 -12.42
C GLU A 122 -7.69 -13.12 -11.00
N GLN A 123 -8.17 -12.04 -10.38
CA GLN A 123 -7.81 -11.58 -9.04
C GLN A 123 -8.97 -11.82 -8.07
N LEU A 124 -9.10 -10.99 -7.03
CA LEU A 124 -10.21 -11.02 -6.08
C LEU A 124 -11.54 -10.48 -6.66
N GLY A 125 -11.53 -9.90 -7.86
CA GLY A 125 -12.70 -9.20 -8.41
C GLY A 125 -12.98 -7.83 -7.76
N GLU A 126 -12.06 -7.34 -6.93
CA GLU A 126 -12.18 -6.08 -6.17
C GLU A 126 -11.24 -4.97 -6.65
N SER A 127 -10.44 -5.20 -7.70
CA SER A 127 -9.59 -4.15 -8.29
C SER A 127 -10.43 -3.17 -9.12
N ASP A 128 -10.28 -1.88 -8.86
CA ASP A 128 -10.90 -0.77 -9.62
C ASP A 128 -10.17 -0.50 -10.95
N TYR A 129 -9.01 -1.13 -11.15
CA TYR A 129 -8.12 -0.91 -12.27
C TYR A 129 -7.96 -2.16 -13.12
N GLU A 130 -8.00 -1.95 -14.44
CA GLU A 130 -7.66 -2.95 -15.46
C GLU A 130 -6.57 -2.39 -16.39
N PHE A 131 -5.52 -3.18 -16.63
CA PHE A 131 -4.48 -2.88 -17.62
C PHE A 131 -3.54 -4.05 -17.88
N SER A 132 -2.81 -3.91 -18.99
CA SER A 132 -1.75 -4.80 -19.42
C SER A 132 -0.50 -4.01 -19.80
N SER A 133 0.66 -4.52 -19.39
CA SER A 133 1.96 -4.09 -19.93
C SER A 133 2.30 -4.84 -21.23
N GLY A 134 1.54 -5.89 -21.55
CA GLY A 134 1.73 -6.75 -22.71
C GLY A 134 2.40 -8.07 -22.37
N GLU A 135 2.85 -8.78 -23.41
CA GLU A 135 3.58 -10.04 -23.27
C GLU A 135 4.78 -9.90 -22.33
N ALA A 136 5.01 -10.89 -21.46
CA ALA A 136 6.15 -10.90 -20.56
C ALA A 136 7.47 -10.72 -21.31
N GLU A 137 8.26 -9.74 -20.88
CA GLU A 137 9.51 -9.37 -21.53
C GLU A 137 10.67 -9.27 -20.54
N GLY A 138 11.88 -9.48 -21.06
CA GLY A 138 13.11 -9.40 -20.29
C GLY A 138 13.96 -8.17 -20.62
N GLY A 139 15.00 -7.91 -19.84
CA GLY A 139 15.87 -6.73 -20.00
C GLY A 139 15.68 -5.75 -18.85
N SER A 140 16.22 -4.54 -18.94
CA SER A 140 16.21 -3.58 -17.83
C SER A 140 15.74 -2.19 -18.21
N GLY A 141 15.37 -1.40 -17.19
CA GLY A 141 14.89 -0.03 -17.32
C GLY A 141 13.37 0.10 -17.19
N VAL A 142 12.89 1.34 -17.19
CA VAL A 142 11.44 1.63 -17.16
C VAL A 142 10.82 1.25 -18.49
N LYS A 143 9.86 0.32 -18.44
CA LYS A 143 9.18 -0.19 -19.63
C LYS A 143 7.69 0.06 -19.65
N TYR A 144 7.09 0.22 -18.47
CA TYR A 144 5.68 0.48 -18.33
C TYR A 144 5.44 1.61 -17.34
N THR A 145 4.52 2.51 -17.68
CA THR A 145 4.19 3.69 -16.87
C THR A 145 2.69 3.92 -16.89
N ARG A 146 2.10 4.28 -15.75
CA ARG A 146 0.69 4.63 -15.67
C ARG A 146 0.47 5.71 -14.61
N THR A 147 -0.34 6.72 -14.96
CA THR A 147 -0.88 7.68 -13.99
C THR A 147 -2.16 7.13 -13.38
N LEU A 148 -2.29 7.20 -12.07
CA LEU A 148 -3.46 6.71 -11.32
C LEU A 148 -4.38 7.89 -10.96
N ASP A 149 -5.27 8.27 -11.87
CA ASP A 149 -6.11 9.47 -11.74
C ASP A 149 -7.39 9.28 -10.90
N GLU A 150 -7.74 8.03 -10.56
CA GLU A 150 -8.98 7.70 -9.86
C GLU A 150 -8.68 7.07 -8.49
N ALA A 151 -9.33 7.55 -7.43
CA ALA A 151 -9.19 6.92 -6.13
C ALA A 151 -9.78 5.50 -6.16
N GLY A 152 -9.11 4.55 -5.51
CA GLY A 152 -9.49 3.14 -5.55
C GLY A 152 -8.36 2.18 -5.22
N ILE A 153 -8.63 0.89 -5.39
CA ILE A 153 -7.69 -0.20 -5.17
C ILE A 153 -7.22 -0.75 -6.51
N LEU A 154 -5.91 -0.83 -6.68
CA LEU A 154 -5.25 -1.48 -7.82
C LEU A 154 -4.58 -2.76 -7.35
N LEU A 155 -5.02 -3.91 -7.86
CA LEU A 155 -4.31 -5.18 -7.72
C LEU A 155 -3.62 -5.53 -9.04
N TYR A 156 -2.41 -6.04 -9.00
CA TYR A 156 -1.69 -6.49 -10.20
C TYR A 156 -0.78 -7.67 -9.91
N HIS A 157 -0.37 -8.38 -10.96
CA HIS A 157 0.54 -9.52 -10.89
C HIS A 157 1.37 -9.66 -12.16
N CYS A 158 2.40 -10.51 -12.06
CA CYS A 158 3.20 -10.95 -13.20
C CYS A 158 2.70 -12.34 -13.62
N GLU A 159 2.12 -12.49 -14.82
CA GLU A 159 1.48 -13.76 -15.21
C GLU A 159 2.43 -14.97 -15.13
N PRO A 160 3.68 -14.92 -15.65
CA PRO A 160 4.59 -16.07 -15.56
C PRO A 160 4.96 -16.50 -14.13
N HIS A 161 4.87 -15.57 -13.17
CA HIS A 161 5.34 -15.74 -11.80
C HIS A 161 4.22 -15.60 -10.77
N PHE A 162 2.96 -15.60 -11.21
CA PHE A 162 1.81 -15.43 -10.35
C PHE A 162 1.72 -16.55 -9.30
N SER A 163 1.94 -17.79 -9.74
CA SER A 163 1.99 -18.98 -8.86
C SER A 163 3.13 -18.95 -7.84
N LEU A 164 4.15 -18.11 -8.04
CA LEU A 164 5.26 -17.93 -7.09
C LEU A 164 4.97 -16.82 -6.08
N GLY A 165 3.98 -15.97 -6.31
CA GLY A 165 3.64 -14.85 -5.43
C GLY A 165 4.05 -13.48 -5.95
N MET A 166 4.41 -13.37 -7.24
CA MET A 166 4.75 -12.07 -7.84
C MET A 166 3.49 -11.21 -8.05
N LYS A 167 3.06 -10.58 -6.96
CA LYS A 167 1.86 -9.75 -6.84
C LYS A 167 2.22 -8.37 -6.31
N GLY A 168 1.40 -7.39 -6.63
CA GLY A 168 1.48 -6.07 -6.03
C GLY A 168 0.10 -5.45 -5.86
N GLY A 169 0.03 -4.45 -4.99
CA GLY A 169 -1.18 -3.67 -4.73
C GLY A 169 -0.87 -2.21 -4.46
N ILE A 170 -1.74 -1.32 -4.97
CA ILE A 170 -1.63 0.13 -4.77
C ILE A 170 -3.00 0.66 -4.32
N ALA A 171 -3.03 1.31 -3.17
CA ALA A 171 -4.14 2.14 -2.76
C ALA A 171 -3.95 3.57 -3.30
N VAL A 172 -5.01 4.13 -3.88
CA VAL A 172 -5.01 5.48 -4.47
C VAL A 172 -6.05 6.34 -3.75
N GLU A 173 -5.63 7.46 -3.15
CA GLU A 173 -6.52 8.34 -2.38
C GLU A 173 -6.24 9.86 -2.49
#